data_AF-A6UT47-F1
#
_entry.id   AF-A6UT47-F1
#
_cell.length_a   1.000
_cell.length_b   1.000
_cell.length_c   1.000
_cell.angle_alpha   90.00
_cell.angle_beta   90.00
_cell.angle_gamma   90.00
#
_symmetry.space_group_name_H-M   'P 1'
#
loop_
_entity.id
_entity.type
_entity.pdbx_description
1 polymer ?
#
loop_
_entity_poly.entity_id
_entity_poly.type
_entity_poly.pdbx_seq_one_letter_code
_entity_poly.pdbx_strand_id
1 'polypeptide(L)'
;MKVVVLTGIAPEGISKLVNNHLYTFNLKNFTNIIAITSSLDIGDFVFLTEMPKEDTIPGTEGVIAQIKSLKIVTQKEKLPYNEETEYVIAKIQLEVVGYGACVEIMDSKELLPITATVKINSIYN
;
A
#
# COMPACT_ATOMS: atom_id res chain seq x y z
N MET A 1 -8.73 9.86 -10.06
CA MET A 1 -8.10 10.55 -8.91
C MET A 1 -6.61 10.22 -8.88
N LYS A 2 -5.76 11.15 -8.46
CA LYS A 2 -4.31 10.90 -8.32
C LYS A 2 -4.03 10.37 -6.92
N VAL A 3 -3.39 9.21 -6.82
CA VAL A 3 -3.12 8.53 -5.54
C VAL A 3 -1.78 7.82 -5.57
N VAL A 4 -1.21 7.59 -4.39
CA VAL A 4 -0.05 6.72 -4.23
C VAL A 4 -0.49 5.26 -4.35
N VAL A 5 0.33 4.45 -5.01
CA VAL A 5 0.08 3.03 -5.19
C VAL A 5 0.92 2.21 -4.23
N LEU A 6 0.25 1.38 -3.43
CA LEU A 6 0.85 0.33 -2.62
C LEU A 6 0.87 -0.97 -3.44
N THR A 7 2.06 -1.36 -3.88
CA THR A 7 2.29 -2.48 -4.80
C THR A 7 2.74 -3.74 -4.05
N GLY A 8 2.61 -4.90 -4.70
CA GLY A 8 3.07 -6.18 -4.15
C GLY A 8 2.36 -6.56 -2.86
N ILE A 9 1.10 -6.15 -2.70
CA ILE A 9 0.30 -6.48 -1.53
C ILE A 9 -0.17 -7.93 -1.65
N ALA A 10 0.04 -8.72 -0.61
CA ALA A 10 -0.38 -10.12 -0.64
C ALA A 10 -1.90 -10.24 -0.92
N PRO A 11 -2.34 -11.17 -1.79
CA PRO A 11 -3.75 -11.35 -2.15
C PRO A 11 -4.65 -11.53 -0.92
N GLU A 12 -4.16 -12.26 0.09
CA GLU A 12 -4.91 -12.47 1.34
C GLU A 12 -5.09 -11.17 2.14
N GLY A 13 -4.16 -10.23 2.02
CA GLY A 13 -4.25 -8.91 2.63
C GLY A 13 -5.35 -8.07 1.97
N ILE A 14 -5.42 -8.07 0.64
CA ILE A 14 -6.48 -7.38 -0.11
C ILE A 14 -7.84 -8.01 0.21
N SER A 15 -7.93 -9.34 0.19
CA SER A 15 -9.15 -10.06 0.54
C SER A 15 -9.65 -9.73 1.94
N LYS A 16 -8.76 -9.66 2.95
CA LYS A 16 -9.12 -9.24 4.31
C LYS A 16 -9.61 -7.80 4.38
N LEU A 17 -8.97 -6.88 3.65
CA LEU A 17 -9.41 -5.49 3.59
C LEU A 17 -10.82 -5.37 3.00
N VAL A 18 -11.08 -6.05 1.89
CA VAL A 18 -12.38 -6.06 1.22
C VAL A 18 -13.46 -6.67 2.13
N ASN A 19 -13.21 -7.85 2.69
CA ASN A 19 -14.22 -8.56 3.48
C ASN A 19 -14.53 -7.85 4.81
N ASN A 20 -13.52 -7.30 5.47
CA ASN A 20 -13.69 -6.66 6.77
C ASN A 20 -13.98 -5.16 6.68
N HIS A 21 -13.90 -4.56 5.48
CA HIS A 21 -13.99 -3.12 5.20
C HIS A 21 -12.90 -2.26 5.85
N LEU A 22 -12.28 -2.72 6.94
CA LEU A 22 -11.22 -2.06 7.67
C LEU A 22 -10.14 -3.10 8.03
N TYR A 23 -8.90 -2.88 7.63
CA TYR A 23 -7.81 -3.80 7.92
C TYR A 23 -6.48 -3.08 8.14
N THR A 24 -5.70 -3.59 9.10
CA THR A 24 -4.36 -3.08 9.39
C THR A 24 -3.30 -3.94 8.74
N PHE A 25 -2.59 -3.35 7.77
CA PHE A 25 -1.45 -3.98 7.13
C PHE A 25 -0.17 -3.72 7.90
N ASN A 26 0.72 -4.71 7.94
CA ASN A 26 2.10 -4.58 8.41
C ASN A 26 3.01 -4.60 7.18
N LEU A 27 3.27 -3.43 6.60
CA LEU A 27 4.09 -3.31 5.40
C LEU A 27 5.57 -3.33 5.77
N LYS A 28 6.31 -4.22 5.10
CA LYS A 28 7.77 -4.38 5.20
C LYS A 28 8.48 -4.02 3.90
N ASN A 29 7.73 -3.86 2.81
CA ASN A 29 8.27 -3.47 1.52
C ASN A 29 8.81 -2.03 1.61
N PHE A 30 10.06 -1.83 1.19
CA PHE A 30 10.77 -0.56 1.29
C PHE A 30 10.05 0.59 0.57
N THR A 31 9.60 0.37 -0.66
CA THR A 31 8.88 1.38 -1.45
C THR A 31 7.56 1.78 -0.79
N ASN A 32 6.81 0.82 -0.24
CA ASN A 32 5.59 1.11 0.49
C ASN A 32 5.86 1.83 1.82
N ILE A 33 6.97 1.53 2.50
CA ILE A 33 7.38 2.26 3.70
C ILE A 33 7.73 3.71 3.35
N ILE A 34 8.51 3.95 2.28
CA ILE A 34 8.81 5.32 1.82
C ILE A 34 7.51 6.06 1.55
N ALA A 35 6.59 5.47 0.77
CA ALA A 35 5.29 6.04 0.42
C ALA A 35 4.56 6.59 1.65
N ILE A 36 4.50 5.77 2.68
CA ILE A 36 3.84 6.07 3.95
C ILE A 36 4.57 7.18 4.71
N THR A 37 5.90 7.22 4.68
CA THR A 37 6.68 8.21 5.45
C THR A 37 6.86 9.57 4.74
N SER A 38 6.77 9.63 3.41
CA SER A 38 7.14 10.82 2.64
C SER A 38 5.96 11.55 2.00
N SER A 39 4.82 10.89 1.82
CA SER A 39 3.81 11.34 0.85
C SER A 39 2.36 11.07 1.24
N LEU A 40 2.11 10.49 2.43
CA LEU A 40 0.79 10.07 2.84
C LEU A 40 0.49 10.50 4.27
N ASP A 41 -0.69 11.07 4.47
CA ASP A 41 -1.23 11.47 5.75
C ASP A 41 -2.56 10.74 6.06
N ILE A 42 -3.02 10.83 7.31
CA ILE A 42 -4.32 10.29 7.71
C ILE A 42 -5.43 11.02 6.93
N GLY A 43 -6.34 10.25 6.33
CA GLY A 43 -7.41 10.75 5.48
C GLY A 43 -7.11 10.68 3.98
N ASP A 44 -5.84 10.48 3.58
CA ASP A 44 -5.49 10.30 2.18
C ASP A 44 -6.00 8.98 1.62
N PHE A 45 -6.11 8.92 0.29
CA PHE A 45 -6.49 7.73 -0.45
C PHE A 45 -5.27 7.07 -1.08
N VAL A 46 -5.25 5.75 -1.02
CA VAL A 46 -4.24 4.90 -1.65
C VAL A 46 -4.91 3.88 -2.57
N PHE A 47 -4.16 3.46 -3.59
CA PHE A 47 -4.53 2.34 -4.45
C PHE A 47 -3.69 1.13 -4.09
N LEU A 48 -4.31 -0.02 -3.83
CA LEU A 48 -3.65 -1.26 -3.51
C LEU A 48 -3.75 -2.22 -4.68
N THR A 49 -2.63 -2.85 -5.02
CA THR A 49 -2.59 -3.93 -6.02
C THR A 49 -1.65 -5.05 -5.57
N GLU A 50 -1.96 -6.25 -6.01
CA GLU A 50 -1.11 -7.44 -5.83
C GLU A 50 0.11 -7.39 -6.74
N MET A 51 0.01 -6.66 -7.86
CA MET A 51 1.08 -6.54 -8.82
C MET A 51 2.30 -5.88 -8.18
N PRO A 52 3.51 -6.40 -8.42
CA PRO A 52 4.72 -5.72 -8.02
C PRO A 52 4.85 -4.39 -8.79
N LYS A 53 5.81 -3.57 -8.35
CA LYS A 53 5.99 -2.21 -8.86
C LYS A 53 6.24 -2.21 -10.38
N GLU A 54 7.07 -3.13 -10.83
CA GLU A 54 7.49 -3.33 -12.21
C GLU A 54 6.35 -3.81 -13.14
N ASP A 55 5.35 -4.50 -12.60
CA ASP A 55 4.21 -5.02 -13.35
C ASP A 55 2.95 -4.17 -13.20
N THR A 56 3.05 -3.07 -12.44
CA THR A 56 1.98 -2.08 -12.35
C THR A 56 1.97 -1.27 -13.64
N ILE A 57 0.90 -1.40 -14.43
CA ILE A 57 0.73 -0.78 -15.74
C ILE A 57 -0.67 -0.12 -15.86
N PRO A 58 -0.91 0.73 -16.88
CA PRO A 58 -2.28 1.13 -17.22
C PRO A 58 -3.16 -0.11 -17.46
N GLY A 59 -4.32 -0.14 -16.81
CA GLY A 59 -5.24 -1.28 -16.78
C GLY A 59 -5.10 -2.17 -15.54
N THR A 60 -4.04 -2.04 -14.74
CA THR A 60 -3.91 -2.82 -13.48
C THR A 60 -5.07 -2.50 -12.55
N GLU A 61 -5.82 -3.54 -12.20
CA GLU A 61 -6.94 -3.47 -11.25
C GLU A 61 -6.45 -3.51 -9.80
N GLY A 62 -7.30 -3.01 -8.91
CA GLY A 62 -7.00 -2.96 -7.49
C GLY A 62 -8.09 -2.31 -6.67
N VAL A 63 -7.74 -2.08 -5.41
CA VAL A 63 -8.66 -1.56 -4.39
C VAL A 63 -8.25 -0.14 -4.02
N ILE A 64 -9.23 0.74 -3.90
CA ILE A 64 -9.03 2.10 -3.38
C ILE A 64 -9.44 2.08 -1.91
N ALA A 65 -8.58 2.63 -1.06
CA ALA A 65 -8.81 2.67 0.37
C ALA A 65 -8.37 4.00 0.97
N GLN A 66 -8.99 4.40 2.07
CA GLN A 66 -8.63 5.59 2.83
C GLN A 66 -7.77 5.23 4.05
N ILE A 67 -6.75 6.03 4.33
CA ILE A 67 -5.90 5.88 5.51
C ILE A 67 -6.64 6.34 6.76
N LYS A 68 -6.81 5.43 7.73
CA LYS A 68 -7.42 5.72 9.04
C LYS A 68 -6.40 5.86 10.15
N SER A 69 -5.28 5.14 10.07
CA SER A 69 -4.17 5.32 11.00
C SER A 69 -2.85 4.88 10.38
N LEU A 70 -1.77 5.50 10.86
CA LEU A 70 -0.41 5.28 10.40
C LEU A 70 0.53 5.22 11.60
N LYS A 71 1.36 4.19 11.67
CA LYS A 71 2.38 4.05 12.70
C LYS A 71 3.61 3.34 12.14
N ILE A 72 4.78 3.95 12.27
CA ILE A 72 6.05 3.26 12.04
C ILE A 72 6.51 2.62 13.34
N VAL A 73 6.86 1.34 13.28
CA VAL A 73 7.47 0.64 14.40
C VAL A 73 8.75 -0.04 13.96
N THR A 74 9.66 -0.16 14.92
CA THR A 74 10.92 -0.85 14.74
C THR A 74 10.90 -2.10 15.61
N GLN A 75 11.16 -3.26 15.01
CA GLN A 75 11.13 -4.55 15.69
C GLN A 75 12.52 -5.19 15.64
N LYS A 76 13.06 -5.53 16.80
CA LYS A 76 14.28 -6.30 16.93
C LYS A 76 13.96 -7.79 16.96
N GLU A 77 14.71 -8.58 16.20
CA GLU A 77 14.63 -10.04 16.23
C GLU A 77 16.01 -10.60 16.57
N LYS A 78 16.07 -11.55 17.51
CA LYS A 78 17.30 -12.28 17.81
C LYS A 78 17.33 -13.53 16.94
N LEU A 79 18.13 -13.48 15.88
CA LEU A 79 18.46 -14.65 15.07
C LEU A 79 19.71 -15.32 15.67
N PRO A 80 19.80 -16.67 15.68
CA PRO A 80 20.82 -17.42 16.43
C PRO A 80 22.29 -17.16 16.02
N TYR A 81 22.55 -16.37 14.97
CA TYR A 81 23.90 -16.06 14.48
C TYR A 81 24.13 -14.59 14.14
N ASN A 82 23.19 -13.69 14.47
CA ASN A 82 23.35 -12.25 14.23
C ASN A 82 23.52 -11.51 15.56
N GLU A 83 24.43 -10.53 15.58
CA GLU A 83 24.62 -9.66 16.74
C GLU A 83 23.38 -8.80 16.98
N GLU A 84 22.86 -8.17 15.91
CA GLU A 84 21.60 -7.42 15.93
C GLU A 84 20.84 -7.60 14.60
N THR A 85 19.51 -7.68 14.66
CA THR A 85 18.65 -7.64 13.47
C THR A 85 17.43 -6.79 13.78
N GLU A 86 17.19 -5.77 12.96
CA GLU A 86 16.15 -4.78 13.15
C GLU A 86 15.33 -4.63 11.87
N TYR A 87 14.00 -4.63 12.01
CA TYR A 87 13.07 -4.42 10.90
C TYR A 87 12.21 -3.18 11.14
N VAL A 88 12.05 -2.39 10.09
CA VAL A 88 11.05 -1.31 10.06
C VAL A 88 9.75 -1.88 9.52
N ILE A 89 8.66 -1.64 10.25
CA ILE A 89 7.31 -2.05 9.88
C ILE A 89 6.42 -0.82 9.86
N ALA A 90 5.85 -0.52 8.70
CA ALA A 90 4.79 0.46 8.57
C ALA A 90 3.44 -0.21 8.84
N LYS A 91 2.83 0.13 9.98
CA LYS A 91 1.47 -0.28 10.32
C LYS A 91 0.50 0.75 9.78
N ILE A 92 -0.30 0.36 8.80
CA ILE A 92 -1.28 1.23 8.16
C ILE A 92 -2.66 0.59 8.24
N GLN A 93 -3.63 1.32 8.81
CA GLN A 93 -5.02 0.90 8.82
C GLN A 93 -5.75 1.58 7.66
N LEU A 94 -6.38 0.75 6.85
CA LEU A 94 -7.05 1.16 5.63
C LEU A 94 -8.52 0.79 5.70
N GLU A 95 -9.38 1.71 5.29
CA GLU A 95 -10.82 1.48 5.07
C GLU A 95 -11.09 1.39 3.58
N VAL A 96 -11.79 0.34 3.15
CA VAL A 96 -12.13 0.13 1.74
C VAL A 96 -13.11 1.20 1.26
N VAL A 97 -12.85 1.75 0.09
CA VAL A 97 -13.71 2.76 -0.56
C VAL A 97 -14.35 2.19 -1.81
N GLY A 98 -13.62 1.34 -2.54
CA GLY A 98 -14.13 0.73 -3.77
C GLY A 98 -13.06 0.06 -4.59
N TYR A 99 -13.45 -0.32 -5.80
CA TYR A 99 -12.57 -0.93 -6.79
C TYR A 99 -12.24 0.06 -7.89
N GLY A 100 -11.03 -0.02 -8.42
CA GLY A 100 -10.61 0.83 -9.51
C GLY A 100 -9.54 0.19 -10.38
N ALA A 101 -9.19 0.91 -11.44
CA ALA A 101 -8.10 0.56 -12.32
C ALA A 101 -7.14 1.73 -12.49
N CYS A 102 -5.85 1.42 -12.58
CA CYS A 102 -4.82 2.37 -12.98
C CYS A 102 -5.07 2.81 -14.42
N VAL A 103 -5.10 4.12 -14.68
CA VAL A 103 -5.26 4.70 -16.01
C VAL A 103 -3.92 5.20 -16.55
N GLU A 104 -3.10 5.76 -15.67
CA GLU A 104 -1.83 6.38 -16.04
C GLU A 104 -0.86 6.35 -14.85
N ILE A 105 0.42 6.11 -15.14
CA ILE A 105 1.50 6.10 -14.14
C ILE A 105 2.31 7.37 -14.33
N MET A 106 2.42 8.18 -13.26
CA MET A 106 3.04 9.50 -13.32
C MET A 106 4.50 9.51 -12.89
N ASP A 107 4.87 8.69 -11.90
CA ASP A 107 6.24 8.60 -11.41
C ASP A 107 6.55 7.14 -11.04
N SER A 108 7.64 6.61 -11.59
CA SER A 108 8.11 5.24 -11.37
C SER A 108 9.63 5.16 -11.24
N LYS A 109 10.28 6.22 -10.74
CA LYS A 109 11.72 6.18 -10.45
C LYS A 109 12.10 5.04 -9.52
N GLU A 110 13.29 4.49 -9.68
CA GLU A 110 13.81 3.46 -8.78
C GLU A 110 13.73 3.90 -7.31
N LEU A 111 13.40 2.95 -6.43
CA LEU A 111 13.25 3.14 -4.98
C LEU A 111 12.10 4.06 -4.52
N LEU A 112 11.56 4.93 -5.38
CA LEU A 112 10.47 5.84 -5.04
C LEU A 112 9.08 5.20 -5.17
N PRO A 113 8.08 5.68 -4.41
CA PRO A 113 6.69 5.25 -4.54
C PRO A 113 6.13 5.50 -5.94
N ILE A 114 5.24 4.62 -6.40
CA ILE A 114 4.46 4.90 -7.60
C ILE A 114 3.33 5.85 -7.27
N THR A 115 3.14 6.85 -8.12
CA THR A 115 1.90 7.64 -8.14
C THR A 115 1.16 7.39 -9.44
N ALA A 116 -0.14 7.14 -9.36
CA ALA A 116 -0.97 6.84 -10.51
C ALA A 116 -2.28 7.64 -10.51
N THR A 117 -2.80 7.90 -11.70
CA THR A 117 -4.19 8.29 -11.88
C THR A 117 -5.03 7.03 -11.93
N VAL A 118 -5.96 6.88 -10.98
CA VAL A 118 -6.89 5.74 -10.93
C VAL A 118 -8.31 6.16 -11.25
N LYS A 119 -9.04 5.29 -11.93
CA LYS A 119 -10.47 5.42 -12.19
C LYS A 119 -11.22 4.47 -11.26
N ILE A 120 -12.20 5.01 -10.53
CA ILE A 120 -13.10 4.21 -9.70
C ILE A 120 -14.09 3.51 -10.62
N ASN A 121 -14.15 2.18 -10.54
CA ASN A 121 -15.07 1.36 -11.32
C ASN A 121 -16.33 1.02 -10.52
N SER A 122 -16.20 0.88 -9.21
CA SER A 122 -17.32 0.63 -8.30
C SER A 122 -17.00 1.20 -6.92
N ILE A 123 -18.00 1.80 -6.26
CA ILE A 123 -17.90 2.27 -4.87
C ILE A 123 -18.43 1.16 -3.97
N TYR A 124 -17.71 0.86 -2.90
CA TYR A 124 -18.17 -0.06 -1.87
C TYR A 124 -19.23 0.67 -1.03
N ASN A 125 -20.49 0.24 -1.15
CA ASN A 125 -21.63 0.76 -0.38
C ASN A 125 -21.96 -0.14 0.80
#